data_AF-A0A9X1LXA6-F1
#
_entry.id   AF-A0A9X1LXA6-F1
#
_cell.length_a   1.000
_cell.length_b   1.000
_cell.length_c   1.000
_cell.angle_alpha   90.00
_cell.angle_beta   90.00
_cell.angle_gamma   90.00
#
_symmetry.space_group_name_H-M   'P 1'
#
loop_
_entity.id
_entity.type
_entity.pdbx_description
1 polymer ?
#
loop_
_entity_poly.entity_id
_entity_poly.type
_entity_poly.pdbx_seq_one_letter_code
_entity_poly.pdbx_strand_id
1 'polypeptide(L)' 'MTDKPKEWITVAEAATLARRHKAQIYRWIAAGRLATYVSTNGVTHVLSKAVLRVGGEVKRGRPRT' A
#
# COMPACT_ATOMS: atom_id res chain seq x y z
N MET A 1 24.34 -5.75 7.33
CA MET A 1 23.20 -4.87 7.66
C MET A 1 21.97 -5.45 7.00
N THR A 2 21.09 -6.09 7.77
CA THR A 2 19.89 -6.74 7.23
C THR A 2 18.89 -5.64 6.91
N ASP A 3 18.83 -5.23 5.64
CA ASP A 3 17.84 -4.30 5.12
C ASP A 3 16.47 -4.99 5.17
N LYS A 4 15.87 -5.04 6.36
CA LYS A 4 14.45 -5.37 6.47
C LYS A 4 13.74 -4.26 5.69
N PRO A 5 12.98 -4.57 4.63
CA PRO A 5 12.18 -3.54 4.00
C PRO A 5 11.35 -2.91 5.11
N LYS A 6 11.37 -1.57 5.24
CA LYS A 6 10.51 -0.84 6.18
C LYS A 6 9.14 -1.51 6.12
N GLU A 7 8.81 -2.26 7.18
CA GLU A 7 7.64 -3.14 7.14
C GLU A 7 6.38 -2.29 6.94
N TRP A 8 6.47 -1.07 7.48
CA TRP A 8 5.49 -0.03 7.42
C TRP A 8 6.02 1.17 6.65
N ILE A 9 5.35 1.49 5.55
CA ILE A 9 5.69 2.57 4.64
C ILE A 9 4.58 3.60 4.62
N THR A 10 4.90 4.85 4.32
CA THR A 10 3.91 5.90 4.14
C THR A 10 3.04 5.62 2.90
N VAL A 11 1.90 6.29 2.80
CA VAL A 11 1.04 6.23 1.60
C VAL A 11 1.81 6.67 0.33
N ALA A 12 2.73 7.62 0.45
CA ALA A 12 3.56 8.08 -0.67
C ALA A 12 4.54 7.00 -1.15
N GLU A 13 5.24 6.35 -0.23
CA GLU A 13 6.13 5.23 -0.54
C GLU A 13 5.34 4.03 -1.09
N ALA A 14 4.15 3.75 -0.55
CA ALA A 14 3.26 2.70 -1.04
C ALA A 14 2.78 2.94 -2.48
N ALA A 15 2.48 4.19 -2.82
CA ALA A 15 2.10 4.57 -4.18
C ALA A 15 3.24 4.29 -5.18
N THR A 16 4.47 4.64 -4.82
CA THR A 16 5.67 4.34 -5.61
C THR A 16 5.88 2.82 -5.73
N LEU A 17 5.78 2.09 -4.62
CA LEU A 17 5.97 0.64 -4.58
C LEU A 17 4.94 -0.11 -5.46
N ALA A 18 3.67 0.30 -5.39
CA ALA A 18 2.60 -0.28 -6.19
C ALA A 18 2.59 0.21 -7.65
N ARG A 19 3.39 1.24 -8.00
CA ARG A 19 3.29 2.01 -9.24
C ARG A 19 1.85 2.48 -9.51
N ARG A 20 1.19 3.01 -8.48
CA ARG A 20 -0.20 3.50 -8.53
C ARG A 20 -0.30 4.91 -7.96
N HIS A 21 -1.37 5.62 -8.29
CA HIS A 21 -1.65 6.92 -7.70
C HIS A 21 -2.00 6.79 -6.21
N LYS A 22 -1.65 7.80 -5.39
CA LYS A 22 -1.94 7.82 -3.94
C LYS A 22 -3.43 7.60 -3.62
N ALA A 23 -4.32 8.12 -4.47
CA ALA A 23 -5.76 7.90 -4.34
C ALA A 23 -6.14 6.42 -4.38
N GLN A 24 -5.43 5.60 -5.16
CA GLN A 24 -5.68 4.16 -5.21
C GLN A 24 -5.29 3.48 -3.89
N ILE A 25 -4.21 3.92 -3.26
CA ILE A 25 -3.79 3.44 -1.94
C ILE A 25 -4.86 3.82 -0.91
N TYR A 26 -5.33 5.07 -0.88
CA TYR A 26 -6.43 5.48 0.01
C TYR A 26 -7.72 4.68 -0.23
N ARG A 27 -8.06 4.34 -1.48
CA ARG A 27 -9.19 3.45 -1.78
C ARG A 27 -8.99 2.05 -1.20
N TRP A 28 -7.78 1.51 -1.25
CA TRP A 28 -7.48 0.20 -0.64
C TRP A 28 -7.53 0.26 0.89
N ILE A 29 -7.11 1.37 1.50
CA ILE A 29 -7.25 1.63 2.95
C ILE A 29 -8.74 1.68 3.31
N ALA A 30 -9.53 2.50 2.60
CA ALA A 30 -10.97 2.65 2.84
C ALA A 30 -11.75 1.33 2.63
N ALA A 31 -11.29 0.48 1.71
CA ALA A 31 -11.85 -0.85 1.48
C ALA A 31 -11.35 -1.92 2.47
N GLY A 32 -10.57 -1.56 3.50
CA GLY A 32 -10.03 -2.50 4.50
C GLY A 32 -9.02 -3.52 3.94
N ARG A 33 -8.43 -3.27 2.76
CA ARG A 33 -7.54 -4.22 2.08
C ARG A 33 -6.09 -4.13 2.53
N LEU A 34 -5.72 -3.05 3.21
CA LEU A 34 -4.38 -2.81 3.72
C LEU A 34 -4.42 -2.75 5.25
N ALA A 35 -3.44 -3.40 5.88
CA ALA A 35 -3.16 -3.14 7.29
C ALA A 35 -2.59 -1.72 7.40
N THR A 36 -3.21 -0.91 8.26
CA THR A 36 -2.83 0.49 8.47
C THR A 36 -2.66 0.78 9.96
N TYR A 37 -1.71 1.64 10.30
CA TYR A 37 -1.71 2.30 11.60
C TYR A 37 -1.44 3.80 11.41
N VAL A 38 -1.93 4.59 12.34
CA VAL A 38 -1.64 6.02 12.42
C VAL A 38 -0.54 6.19 13.46
N SER A 39 0.58 6.77 13.03
CA SER A 39 1.68 7.10 13.94
C SER A 39 1.26 8.21 14.91
N THR A 40 2.00 8.39 16.01
CA THR A 40 1.76 9.44 17.00
C THR A 40 1.73 10.85 16.39
N ASN A 41 2.40 11.04 15.25
CA ASN A 41 2.44 12.30 14.50
C ASN A 41 1.28 12.48 13.51
N GLY A 42 0.25 11.62 13.55
CA GLY A 42 -0.90 11.67 12.63
C GLY A 42 -0.63 11.13 11.22
N VAL A 43 0.58 10.62 10.95
CA VAL A 43 0.95 10.07 9.64
C VAL A 43 0.38 8.66 9.48
N THR A 44 -0.31 8.41 8.37
CA THR A 44 -0.81 7.06 8.02
C THR A 44 0.30 6.22 7.40
N HIS A 45 0.55 5.08 8.03
CA HIS A 45 1.46 4.04 7.54
C HIS A 45 0.67 2.81 7.10
N VAL A 46 1.17 2.14 6.07
CA VAL A 46 0.60 0.93 5.50
C VAL A 46 1.65 -0.17 5.40
N LEU A 47 1.22 -1.42 5.57
CA LEU A 47 2.12 -2.57 5.49
C LEU A 47 2.59 -2.80 4.04
N SER A 48 3.91 -2.74 3.79
CA SER A 48 4.50 -2.85 2.45
C SER A 48 4.15 -4.17 1.76
N LYS A 49 4.15 -5.28 2.51
CA LYS A 49 3.74 -6.61 2.02
C LYS A 49 2.28 -6.66 1.55
N ALA A 50 1.38 -5.98 2.27
CA ALA A 50 -0.03 -5.92 1.89
C ALA A 50 -0.22 -5.13 0.60
N VAL A 51 0.53 -4.04 0.42
CA VAL A 51 0.52 -3.21 -0.80
C VAL A 51 0.93 -4.03 -2.04
N LEU A 52 2.01 -4.81 -1.95
CA LEU A 52 2.46 -5.66 -3.05
C LEU A 52 1.44 -6.75 -3.40
N ARG A 53 0.83 -7.39 -2.38
CA ARG A 53 -0.22 -8.40 -2.57
C ARG A 53 -1.43 -7.82 -3.31
N VAL A 54 -2.02 -6.75 -2.77
CA VAL A 54 -3.22 -6.12 -3.35
C VAL A 54 -2.91 -5.53 -4.74
N GLY A 55 -1.73 -4.93 -4.92
CA GLY A 55 -1.29 -4.42 -6.22
C GLY A 55 -1.18 -5.52 -7.28
N GLY A 56 -0.68 -6.71 -6.89
CA GLY A 56 -0.64 -7.89 -7.74
C GLY A 56 -2.01 -8.43 -8.12
N GLU A 57 -2.93 -8.53 -7.15
CA GLU A 57 -4.32 -8.97 -7.38
C GLU A 57 -5.08 -8.04 -8.32
N VAL A 58 -4.98 -6.72 -8.13
CA VAL A 58 -5.64 -5.72 -8.99
C VAL A 58 -5.10 -5.77 -10.42
N LYS A 59 -3.82 -6.12 -10.62
CA LYS A 59 -3.26 -6.32 -11.97
C LYS A 59 -3.86 -7.55 -12.65
N ARG A 60 -4.10 -8.63 -11.91
CA ARG A 60 -4.68 -9.89 -12.45
C ARG A 60 -6.16 -9.75 -12.78
N GLY A 61 -6.91 -8.98 -12.00
CA GLY A 61 -8.36 -8.82 -12.14
C GLY A 61 -8.83 -7.83 -13.21
N ARG A 62 -7.96 -7.23 -14.04
CA ARG A 62 -8.42 -6.32 -15.13
C ARG A 62 -8.85 -7.16 -16.33
N PRO A 63 -10.15 -7.25 -16.68
CA PRO A 63 -10.54 -7.68 -18.00
C PRO A 63 -9.97 -6.66 -18.98
N ARG A 64 -9.26 -7.13 -20.00
CA ARG A 64 -8.88 -6.30 -21.13
C ARG A 64 -10.15 -6.10 -21.97
N THR A 65 -10.98 -5.15 -21.57
CA THR A 65 -11.95 -4.55 -22.51
C THR A 65 -11.17 -3.65 -23.45
#